data_AF-R0D0C9-F1
#
_entry.id   AF-R0D0C9-F1
#
_cell.length_a   1.000
_cell.length_b   1.000
_cell.length_c   1.000
_cell.angle_alpha   90.00
_cell.angle_beta   90.00
_cell.angle_gamma   90.00
#
_symmetry.space_group_name_H-M   'P 1'
#
loop_
_entity.id
_entity.type
_entity.pdbx_description
1 polymer ?
#
loop_
_entity_poly.entity_id
_entity_poly.type
_entity_poly.pdbx_seq_one_letter_code
_entity_poly.pdbx_strand_id
1 'polypeptide(L)'
;MGIKIEDFLRNTNLPKRYFDVNFDISEKYKEEASSYLKLLRLIDGSEFEAEKQNKINETMTGVIKAVEENFKVVSGIFEHYENANPKAAQEELDILMQNLEKDLFIASIDNWVLIKNCGWTQLRITPNQQFYRVRGVEEETPYIQNNPNELFHIPLSKKAFSNNERFSIAGFPSLYLSSMLPLAWQECGYPAKYYYSEFQYEKLCGATTRNIDKEFKFLALYAPEEIYLWGVSIKHNNFDTWLKVASMYVKQYPLVLACGFVNHSGRVSYKQEYIIPQMLMQWVQRNRDKVQGISYFTCSDISMYTSKWCAYNVVIPAQKPYDENMYSVKLKEDFCWSKPQYFQVPLVDGVANKADRETLYAFIGKIQETMRNVYMPMPYRNYLIDVLEVCVCVYNMLLRGKTTDMQLLIHTINLINQYYRIIAKHTAEEIIQSINKEQLLEFELLDYDQASKQFKDIVNEFTKEDRSGKNIYGIINKYRDTIWNDFGCNPSVIIWHSENDDIQTAVSWMHENHIIHGTRLLKPDDSTIRDLKSMCENTGVSIDDLWGCHAENDEWMKQHIQDVKTPIFVRANNVSIYSPVGSKLYDYLQIGFDIDLLSMNLL
;
A
#
# COMPACT_ATOMS: atom_id res chain seq x y z
N MET A 1 14.03 3.27 -36.48
CA MET A 1 13.69 4.45 -35.65
C MET A 1 14.26 4.16 -34.29
N GLY A 2 15.13 5.03 -33.76
CA GLY A 2 15.64 4.86 -32.40
C GLY A 2 14.58 5.18 -31.35
N ILE A 3 14.79 4.71 -30.13
CA ILE A 3 13.87 4.92 -29.00
C ILE A 3 14.62 5.49 -27.80
N LYS A 4 13.89 6.19 -26.93
CA LYS A 4 14.43 6.73 -25.67
C LYS A 4 14.55 5.61 -24.64
N ILE A 5 15.45 5.76 -23.67
CA ILE A 5 15.52 4.83 -22.52
C ILE A 5 14.18 4.79 -21.75
N GLU A 6 13.50 5.94 -21.66
CA GLU A 6 12.17 6.02 -21.06
C GLU A 6 11.14 5.16 -21.82
N ASP A 7 11.10 5.27 -23.15
CA ASP A 7 10.17 4.50 -23.97
C ASP A 7 10.49 3.01 -23.89
N PHE A 8 11.77 2.65 -23.80
CA PHE A 8 12.21 1.29 -23.54
C PHE A 8 11.66 0.73 -22.21
N LEU A 9 11.80 1.47 -21.10
CA LEU A 9 11.29 1.06 -19.79
C LEU A 9 9.76 0.90 -19.81
N ARG A 10 9.03 1.82 -20.45
CA ARG A 10 7.56 1.73 -20.59
C ARG A 10 7.10 0.53 -21.41
N ASN A 11 7.92 0.05 -22.35
CA ASN A 11 7.59 -1.10 -23.20
C ASN A 11 8.04 -2.45 -22.60
N THR A 12 8.68 -2.46 -21.44
CA THR A 12 9.21 -3.67 -20.78
C THR A 12 8.46 -4.03 -19.49
N ASN A 13 7.22 -3.55 -19.34
CA ASN A 13 6.40 -3.64 -18.12
C ASN A 13 6.34 -5.05 -17.49
N LEU A 14 6.31 -5.04 -16.15
CA LEU A 14 6.16 -6.21 -15.29
C LEU A 14 4.94 -6.06 -14.35
N PRO A 15 4.37 -7.17 -13.86
CA PRO A 15 4.74 -8.56 -14.18
C PRO A 15 4.20 -9.03 -15.55
N LYS A 16 4.82 -10.07 -16.12
CA LYS A 16 4.37 -10.74 -17.35
C LYS A 16 3.33 -11.80 -17.02
N ARG A 17 2.18 -11.75 -17.70
CA ARG A 17 1.03 -12.62 -17.46
C ARG A 17 0.77 -13.52 -18.65
N TYR A 18 0.58 -14.80 -18.38
CA TYR A 18 0.21 -15.80 -19.37
C TYR A 18 -1.02 -16.58 -18.91
N PHE A 19 -1.81 -17.02 -19.88
CA PHE A 19 -3.08 -17.72 -19.69
C PHE A 19 -3.07 -19.11 -20.37
N ASP A 20 -1.88 -19.66 -20.61
CA ASP A 20 -1.73 -20.95 -21.28
C ASP A 20 -1.73 -22.09 -20.26
N VAL A 21 -2.55 -23.11 -20.52
CA VAL A 21 -2.54 -24.36 -19.73
C VAL A 21 -1.20 -25.10 -19.88
N ASN A 22 -0.53 -24.92 -21.02
CA ASN A 22 0.79 -25.46 -21.32
C ASN A 22 1.91 -24.43 -21.05
N PHE A 23 1.71 -23.51 -20.10
CA PHE A 23 2.74 -22.54 -19.71
C PHE A 23 4.08 -23.23 -19.42
N ASP A 24 5.09 -22.84 -20.18
CA ASP A 24 6.49 -23.24 -20.00
C ASP A 24 7.31 -21.98 -19.75
N ILE A 25 7.88 -21.86 -18.55
CA ILE A 25 8.61 -20.65 -18.17
C ILE A 25 9.90 -20.46 -18.99
N SER A 26 10.56 -21.54 -19.39
CA SER A 26 11.81 -21.48 -20.16
C SER A 26 11.54 -20.95 -21.57
N GLU A 27 10.47 -21.40 -22.20
CA GLU A 27 10.00 -20.88 -23.49
C GLU A 27 9.61 -19.40 -23.38
N LYS A 28 8.75 -19.06 -22.41
CA LYS A 28 8.27 -17.67 -22.25
C LYS A 28 9.36 -16.70 -21.84
N TYR A 29 10.33 -17.15 -21.04
CA TYR A 29 11.50 -16.36 -20.72
C TYR A 29 12.34 -16.04 -21.97
N LYS A 30 12.56 -17.03 -22.87
CA LYS A 30 13.31 -16.83 -24.12
C LYS A 30 12.59 -15.88 -25.09
N GLU A 31 11.26 -15.97 -25.18
CA GLU A 31 10.44 -15.05 -25.99
C GLU A 31 10.56 -13.60 -25.50
N GLU A 32 10.41 -13.38 -24.18
CA GLU A 32 10.52 -12.06 -23.56
C GLU A 32 11.95 -11.52 -23.63
N ALA A 33 12.97 -12.36 -23.43
CA ALA A 33 14.38 -12.00 -23.59
C ALA A 33 14.69 -11.51 -25.01
N SER A 34 14.19 -12.24 -26.02
CA SER A 34 14.37 -11.87 -27.43
C SER A 34 13.72 -10.52 -27.75
N SER A 35 12.50 -10.30 -27.24
CA SER A 35 11.77 -9.05 -27.42
C SER A 35 12.47 -7.88 -26.71
N TYR A 36 12.96 -8.10 -25.49
CA TYR A 36 13.70 -7.12 -24.71
C TYR A 36 15.00 -6.71 -25.41
N LEU A 37 15.81 -7.67 -25.86
CA LEU A 37 17.09 -7.41 -26.57
C LEU A 37 16.86 -6.65 -27.88
N LYS A 38 15.79 -6.97 -28.62
CA LYS A 38 15.41 -6.24 -29.83
C LYS A 38 15.13 -4.77 -29.52
N LEU A 39 14.38 -4.47 -28.46
CA LEU A 39 14.09 -3.10 -28.06
C LEU A 39 15.33 -2.38 -27.52
N LEU A 40 16.15 -3.05 -26.71
CA LEU A 40 17.36 -2.48 -26.09
C LEU A 40 18.34 -1.96 -27.15
N ARG A 41 18.50 -2.69 -28.26
CA ARG A 41 19.37 -2.30 -29.38
C ARG A 41 18.85 -1.10 -30.19
N LEU A 42 17.63 -0.64 -29.94
CA LEU A 42 17.07 0.56 -30.58
C LEU A 42 17.34 1.85 -29.79
N ILE A 43 17.91 1.76 -28.58
CA ILE A 43 18.26 2.96 -27.81
C ILE A 43 19.41 3.71 -28.52
N ASP A 44 19.18 4.98 -28.83
CA ASP A 44 20.15 5.80 -29.59
C ASP A 44 20.49 7.17 -28.95
N GLY A 45 19.81 7.52 -27.85
CA GLY A 45 20.01 8.76 -27.10
C GLY A 45 19.69 10.04 -27.88
N SER A 46 18.96 9.94 -28.99
CA SER A 46 18.67 11.06 -29.91
C SER A 46 17.86 12.20 -29.27
N GLU A 47 17.30 11.98 -28.08
CA GLU A 47 16.62 13.00 -27.28
C GLU A 47 17.56 13.97 -26.55
N PHE A 48 18.88 13.74 -26.58
CA PHE A 48 19.89 14.58 -25.92
C PHE A 48 20.86 15.22 -26.92
N GLU A 49 21.61 16.23 -26.44
CA GLU A 49 22.73 16.82 -27.17
C GLU A 49 23.86 15.81 -27.42
N ALA A 50 24.70 16.07 -28.43
CA ALA A 50 25.68 15.12 -28.96
C ALA A 50 26.61 14.49 -27.90
N GLU A 51 27.05 15.24 -26.89
CA GLU A 51 27.91 14.72 -25.82
C GLU A 51 27.19 13.64 -24.99
N LYS A 52 25.98 13.93 -24.52
CA LYS A 52 25.14 13.01 -23.74
C LYS A 52 24.69 11.82 -24.59
N GLN A 53 24.36 12.06 -25.85
CA GLN A 53 24.01 11.01 -26.80
C GLN A 53 25.16 10.02 -26.99
N ASN A 54 26.39 10.52 -27.21
CA ASN A 54 27.58 9.67 -27.31
C ASN A 54 27.80 8.84 -26.03
N LYS A 55 27.64 9.46 -24.86
CA LYS A 55 27.76 8.77 -23.57
C LYS A 55 26.72 7.65 -23.40
N ILE A 56 25.49 7.85 -23.86
CA ILE A 56 24.46 6.80 -23.90
C ILE A 56 24.90 5.66 -24.82
N ASN A 57 25.31 5.96 -26.05
CA ASN A 57 25.71 4.95 -27.03
C ASN A 57 26.91 4.09 -26.56
N GLU A 58 27.93 4.74 -25.99
CA GLU A 58 29.08 4.06 -25.41
C GLU A 58 28.66 3.15 -24.23
N THR A 59 27.81 3.67 -23.34
CA THR A 59 27.31 2.91 -22.18
C THR A 59 26.47 1.70 -22.63
N MET A 60 25.57 1.89 -23.60
CA MET A 60 24.66 0.85 -24.06
C MET A 60 25.38 -0.32 -24.74
N THR A 61 26.51 -0.07 -25.39
CA THR A 61 27.35 -1.13 -25.98
C THR A 61 27.77 -2.17 -24.93
N GLY A 62 28.24 -1.71 -23.76
CA GLY A 62 28.61 -2.59 -22.65
C GLY A 62 27.39 -3.22 -21.96
N VAL A 63 26.30 -2.46 -21.82
CA VAL A 63 25.05 -2.93 -21.22
C VAL A 63 24.44 -4.07 -22.03
N ILE A 64 24.35 -3.94 -23.35
CA ILE A 64 23.79 -4.98 -24.24
C ILE A 64 24.52 -6.31 -24.04
N LYS A 65 25.86 -6.29 -24.07
CA LYS A 65 26.66 -7.51 -23.89
C LYS A 65 26.42 -8.17 -22.53
N ALA A 66 26.34 -7.37 -21.46
CA ALA A 66 26.07 -7.89 -20.12
C ALA A 66 24.66 -8.48 -20.01
N VAL A 67 23.67 -7.84 -20.62
CA VAL A 67 22.28 -8.31 -20.65
C VAL A 67 22.15 -9.62 -21.42
N GLU A 68 22.79 -9.75 -22.59
CA GLU A 68 22.82 -10.98 -23.38
C GLU A 68 23.38 -12.16 -22.58
N GLU A 69 24.50 -11.96 -21.89
CA GLU A 69 25.11 -12.98 -21.04
C GLU A 69 24.18 -13.35 -19.87
N ASN A 70 23.60 -12.37 -19.19
CA ASN A 70 22.70 -12.62 -18.07
C ASN A 70 21.41 -13.36 -18.50
N PHE A 71 20.86 -13.08 -19.68
CA PHE A 71 19.74 -13.86 -20.22
C PHE A 71 20.12 -15.31 -20.52
N LYS A 72 21.32 -15.53 -21.03
CA LYS A 72 21.85 -16.87 -21.30
C LYS A 72 22.01 -17.67 -20.01
N VAL A 73 22.62 -17.07 -18.98
CA VAL A 73 22.79 -17.69 -17.65
C VAL A 73 21.43 -18.06 -17.05
N VAL A 74 20.46 -17.14 -17.07
CA VAL A 74 19.10 -17.44 -16.57
C VAL A 74 18.44 -18.57 -17.35
N SER A 75 18.62 -18.62 -18.67
CA SER A 75 18.10 -19.74 -19.49
C SER A 75 18.75 -21.07 -19.09
N GLY A 76 20.04 -21.07 -18.76
CA GLY A 76 20.76 -22.24 -18.23
C GLY A 76 20.22 -22.70 -16.86
N ILE A 77 19.79 -21.79 -15.99
CA ILE A 77 19.13 -22.14 -14.73
C ILE A 77 17.88 -22.96 -15.00
N PHE A 78 17.00 -22.51 -15.90
CA PHE A 78 15.78 -23.23 -16.25
C PHE A 78 16.09 -24.60 -16.88
N GLU A 79 17.03 -24.66 -17.82
CA GLU A 79 17.46 -25.90 -18.45
C GLU A 79 17.97 -26.93 -17.43
N HIS A 80 18.82 -26.52 -16.49
CA HIS A 80 19.31 -27.42 -15.44
C HIS A 80 18.20 -27.86 -14.48
N TYR A 81 17.26 -26.96 -14.15
CA TYR A 81 16.14 -27.27 -13.28
C TYR A 81 15.18 -28.29 -13.92
N GLU A 82 14.82 -28.09 -15.19
CA GLU A 82 13.97 -29.00 -15.98
C GLU A 82 14.60 -30.39 -16.14
N ASN A 83 15.93 -30.45 -16.25
CA ASN A 83 16.69 -31.70 -16.27
C ASN A 83 16.92 -32.32 -14.87
N ALA A 84 16.16 -31.87 -13.86
CA ALA A 84 16.24 -32.35 -12.48
C ALA A 84 17.65 -32.25 -11.86
N ASN A 85 18.41 -31.21 -12.22
CA ASN A 85 19.74 -30.93 -11.67
C ASN A 85 19.73 -29.62 -10.86
N PRO A 86 19.11 -29.61 -9.66
CA PRO A 86 18.98 -28.42 -8.84
C PRO A 86 20.34 -27.86 -8.36
N LYS A 87 21.36 -28.71 -8.26
CA LYS A 87 22.72 -28.26 -7.91
C LYS A 87 23.30 -27.37 -9.02
N ALA A 88 23.30 -27.86 -10.26
CA ALA A 88 23.81 -27.07 -11.39
C ALA A 88 22.99 -25.79 -11.61
N ALA A 89 21.67 -25.87 -11.46
CA ALA A 89 20.82 -24.68 -11.51
C ALA A 89 21.23 -23.63 -10.46
N GLN A 90 21.54 -24.07 -9.22
CA GLN A 90 21.97 -23.17 -8.15
C GLN A 90 23.37 -22.58 -8.38
N GLU A 91 24.29 -23.36 -8.94
CA GLU A 91 25.62 -22.89 -9.36
C GLU A 91 25.50 -21.84 -10.48
N GLU A 92 24.59 -22.03 -11.43
CA GLU A 92 24.29 -21.07 -12.51
C GLU A 92 23.66 -19.77 -11.96
N LEU A 93 22.79 -19.87 -10.94
CA LEU A 93 22.31 -18.67 -10.22
C LEU A 93 23.48 -17.93 -9.53
N ASP A 94 24.42 -18.65 -8.93
CA ASP A 94 25.58 -18.02 -8.29
C ASP A 94 26.44 -17.26 -9.31
N ILE A 95 26.57 -17.78 -10.54
CA ILE A 95 27.20 -17.08 -11.67
C ILE A 95 26.42 -15.81 -12.02
N LEU A 96 25.09 -15.88 -12.14
CA LEU A 96 24.24 -14.71 -12.40
C LEU A 96 24.46 -13.62 -11.34
N MET A 97 24.46 -13.99 -10.07
CA MET A 97 24.62 -13.05 -8.96
C MET A 97 26.03 -12.44 -8.92
N GLN A 98 27.07 -13.18 -9.35
CA GLN A 98 28.42 -12.65 -9.54
C GLN A 98 28.49 -11.66 -10.71
N ASN A 99 27.88 -11.99 -11.85
CA ASN A 99 27.79 -11.09 -13.01
C ASN A 99 27.10 -9.77 -12.66
N LEU A 100 26.11 -9.83 -11.77
CA LEU A 100 25.32 -8.67 -11.33
C LEU A 100 25.91 -7.92 -10.14
N GLU A 101 26.98 -8.38 -9.47
CA GLU A 101 27.41 -7.88 -8.16
C GLU A 101 27.53 -6.34 -8.09
N LYS A 102 27.98 -5.70 -9.18
CA LYS A 102 28.16 -4.23 -9.26
C LYS A 102 26.91 -3.45 -9.68
N ASP A 103 25.86 -4.15 -10.06
CA ASP A 103 24.62 -3.62 -10.62
C ASP A 103 23.38 -3.97 -9.79
N LEU A 104 23.53 -4.81 -8.76
CA LEU A 104 22.47 -5.05 -7.78
C LEU A 104 22.14 -3.76 -7.02
N PHE A 105 20.85 -3.45 -6.91
CA PHE A 105 20.38 -2.44 -5.99
C PHE A 105 20.27 -3.03 -4.58
N ILE A 106 21.13 -2.55 -3.68
CA ILE A 106 21.07 -2.87 -2.26
C ILE A 106 20.47 -1.69 -1.53
N ALA A 107 19.24 -1.87 -1.03
CA ALA A 107 18.44 -0.81 -0.44
C ALA A 107 18.32 -0.97 1.09
N SER A 108 18.12 0.15 1.80
CA SER A 108 17.48 0.11 3.12
C SER A 108 16.01 -0.31 2.99
N ILE A 109 15.36 -0.62 4.11
CA ILE A 109 13.95 -1.05 4.09
C ILE A 109 13.03 0.03 3.49
N ASP A 110 13.29 1.31 3.78
CA ASP A 110 12.61 2.50 3.22
C ASP A 110 13.24 2.99 1.89
N ASN A 111 13.89 2.08 1.17
CA ASN A 111 14.31 2.25 -0.22
C ASN A 111 15.40 3.32 -0.49
N TRP A 112 16.27 3.62 0.48
CA TRP A 112 17.51 4.35 0.18
C TRP A 112 18.53 3.42 -0.45
N VAL A 113 19.08 3.83 -1.59
CA VAL A 113 20.09 3.10 -2.33
C VAL A 113 21.31 3.99 -2.53
N LEU A 114 22.50 3.47 -2.20
CA LEU A 114 23.76 4.16 -2.47
C LEU A 114 24.22 3.82 -3.90
N ILE A 115 24.20 4.81 -4.77
CA ILE A 115 24.74 4.68 -6.12
C ILE A 115 26.20 5.12 -6.09
N LYS A 116 27.11 4.18 -6.40
CA LYS A 116 28.55 4.43 -6.36
C LYS A 116 28.92 5.66 -7.21
N ASN A 117 29.63 6.60 -6.61
CA ASN A 117 30.04 7.90 -7.17
C ASN A 117 28.88 8.89 -7.47
N CYS A 118 27.63 8.56 -7.13
CA CYS A 118 26.45 9.41 -7.32
C CYS A 118 25.74 9.76 -6.00
N GLY A 119 26.01 9.03 -4.92
CA GLY A 119 25.42 9.27 -3.61
C GLY A 119 24.12 8.50 -3.37
N TRP A 120 23.40 8.87 -2.33
CA TRP A 120 22.15 8.22 -1.92
C TRP A 120 20.96 8.72 -2.75
N THR A 121 20.07 7.81 -3.14
CA THR A 121 18.82 8.14 -3.82
C THR A 121 17.69 7.20 -3.38
N GLN A 122 16.44 7.66 -3.49
CA GLN A 122 15.25 6.83 -3.31
C GLN A 122 14.58 6.61 -4.66
N LEU A 123 14.58 5.36 -5.12
CA LEU A 123 14.03 4.98 -6.43
C LEU A 123 12.50 4.83 -6.43
N ARG A 124 11.88 4.62 -5.28
CA ARG A 124 10.42 4.55 -5.12
C ARG A 124 9.87 5.89 -4.68
N ILE A 125 8.72 6.27 -5.23
CA ILE A 125 8.08 7.57 -4.95
C ILE A 125 7.49 7.62 -3.54
N THR A 126 6.98 6.50 -3.02
CA THR A 126 6.40 6.42 -1.67
C THR A 126 7.18 5.44 -0.80
N PRO A 127 8.41 5.78 -0.39
CA PRO A 127 9.11 5.04 0.64
C PRO A 127 8.32 5.19 1.95
N ASN A 128 7.99 4.07 2.60
CA ASN A 128 7.29 4.07 3.88
C ASN A 128 8.22 3.61 5.02
N GLN A 129 7.94 4.09 6.22
CA GLN A 129 8.60 3.68 7.47
C GLN A 129 7.75 2.69 8.27
N GLN A 130 6.46 2.60 7.93
CA GLN A 130 5.53 1.63 8.47
C GLN A 130 5.26 0.53 7.46
N PHE A 131 5.11 -0.69 7.96
CA PHE A 131 4.81 -1.86 7.16
C PHE A 131 3.65 -2.62 7.76
N TYR A 132 3.03 -3.48 6.97
CA TYR A 132 1.80 -4.17 7.34
C TYR A 132 1.87 -5.63 6.96
N ARG A 133 1.20 -6.46 7.75
CA ARG A 133 0.91 -7.84 7.38
C ARG A 133 -0.54 -8.16 7.70
N VAL A 134 -1.13 -8.98 6.82
CA VAL A 134 -2.53 -9.40 6.91
C VAL A 134 -2.60 -10.91 7.07
N ARG A 135 -3.64 -11.38 7.76
CA ARG A 135 -4.03 -12.78 7.84
C ARG A 135 -5.54 -12.90 7.68
N GLY A 136 -5.99 -13.49 6.58
CA GLY A 136 -7.40 -13.82 6.37
C GLY A 136 -7.93 -14.81 7.40
N VAL A 137 -9.18 -14.63 7.83
CA VAL A 137 -9.87 -15.50 8.79
C VAL A 137 -11.34 -15.65 8.41
N GLU A 138 -11.98 -16.70 8.91
CA GLU A 138 -13.43 -16.89 8.76
C GLU A 138 -14.24 -16.09 9.80
N GLU A 139 -13.66 -15.90 10.99
CA GLU A 139 -14.29 -15.27 12.14
C GLU A 139 -13.27 -14.58 13.05
N GLU A 140 -13.77 -13.63 13.85
CA GLU A 140 -13.02 -12.96 14.90
C GLU A 140 -12.72 -13.95 16.04
N THR A 141 -11.47 -14.01 16.49
CA THR A 141 -11.04 -14.89 17.58
C THR A 141 -10.15 -14.15 18.59
N PRO A 142 -10.43 -14.25 19.89
CA PRO A 142 -9.55 -13.68 20.93
C PRO A 142 -8.13 -14.27 20.91
N TYR A 143 -7.97 -15.50 20.40
CA TYR A 143 -6.66 -16.16 20.30
C TYR A 143 -5.69 -15.39 19.39
N ILE A 144 -6.14 -14.91 18.23
CA ILE A 144 -5.29 -14.12 17.33
C ILE A 144 -5.12 -12.70 17.88
N GLN A 145 -6.22 -12.06 18.28
CA GLN A 145 -6.23 -10.68 18.74
C GLN A 145 -5.30 -10.41 19.93
N ASN A 146 -5.20 -11.37 20.87
CA ASN A 146 -4.38 -11.24 22.06
C ASN A 146 -2.95 -11.79 21.91
N ASN A 147 -2.57 -12.26 20.71
CA ASN A 147 -1.24 -12.80 20.46
C ASN A 147 -0.55 -12.08 19.29
N PRO A 148 0.28 -11.05 19.58
CA PRO A 148 1.09 -10.34 18.59
C PRO A 148 1.92 -11.24 17.68
N ASN A 149 2.37 -12.39 18.17
CA ASN A 149 3.22 -13.29 17.39
C ASN A 149 2.45 -14.07 16.31
N GLU A 150 1.11 -14.06 16.29
CA GLU A 150 0.31 -14.74 15.26
C GLU A 150 0.42 -14.07 13.88
N LEU A 151 0.82 -12.80 13.82
CA LEU A 151 1.14 -12.07 12.59
C LEU A 151 2.65 -11.82 12.42
N PHE A 152 3.50 -12.28 13.34
CA PHE A 152 4.94 -12.33 13.09
C PHE A 152 5.31 -13.50 12.16
N HIS A 153 6.58 -13.73 11.83
CA HIS A 153 6.94 -14.90 11.01
C HIS A 153 6.53 -16.20 11.72
N ILE A 154 6.17 -17.25 10.99
CA ILE A 154 5.81 -18.53 11.61
C ILE A 154 7.00 -19.04 12.44
N PRO A 155 6.83 -19.47 13.69
CA PRO A 155 7.95 -20.00 14.47
C PRO A 155 8.44 -21.32 13.87
N LEU A 156 9.73 -21.62 13.97
CA LEU A 156 10.28 -22.83 13.34
C LEU A 156 9.67 -24.13 13.87
N SER A 157 9.16 -24.14 15.09
CA SER A 157 8.39 -25.25 15.67
C SER A 157 7.09 -25.55 14.90
N LYS A 158 6.56 -24.55 14.19
CA LYS A 158 5.34 -24.59 13.37
C LYS A 158 5.63 -24.50 11.86
N LYS A 159 6.85 -24.78 11.41
CA LYS A 159 7.27 -24.64 9.99
C LYS A 159 6.44 -25.42 8.97
N ALA A 160 5.66 -26.42 9.39
CA ALA A 160 4.72 -27.15 8.53
C ALA A 160 3.58 -26.28 8.00
N PHE A 161 3.29 -25.14 8.65
CA PHE A 161 2.28 -24.17 8.22
C PHE A 161 2.83 -23.10 7.26
N SER A 162 4.12 -23.16 6.90
CA SER A 162 4.69 -22.25 5.90
C SER A 162 4.19 -22.61 4.50
N ASN A 163 3.47 -21.68 3.89
CA ASN A 163 2.99 -21.82 2.51
C ASN A 163 4.14 -21.74 1.50
N ASN A 164 3.88 -22.28 0.30
CA ASN A 164 4.75 -22.15 -0.86
C ASN A 164 4.54 -20.77 -1.51
N GLU A 165 5.24 -19.74 -1.00
CA GLU A 165 5.21 -18.38 -1.54
C GLU A 165 6.31 -18.14 -2.59
N ARG A 166 6.17 -17.07 -3.37
CA ARG A 166 7.11 -16.71 -4.46
C ARG A 166 8.54 -16.63 -3.94
N PHE A 167 8.77 -15.78 -2.95
CA PHE A 167 10.04 -15.66 -2.27
C PHE A 167 9.98 -16.44 -0.96
N SER A 168 10.13 -17.76 -1.03
CA SER A 168 10.15 -18.65 0.14
C SER A 168 11.20 -19.74 0.01
N ILE A 169 11.47 -20.43 1.12
CA ILE A 169 12.26 -21.65 1.14
C ILE A 169 11.45 -22.67 1.94
N ALA A 170 11.18 -23.84 1.36
CA ALA A 170 10.35 -24.86 1.99
C ALA A 170 10.88 -25.24 3.39
N GLY A 171 10.04 -25.12 4.40
CA GLY A 171 10.39 -25.41 5.80
C GLY A 171 11.20 -24.31 6.52
N PHE A 172 11.44 -23.16 5.88
CA PHE A 172 12.10 -22.00 6.50
C PHE A 172 11.17 -20.78 6.45
N PRO A 173 10.49 -20.46 7.56
CA PRO A 173 9.63 -19.29 7.67
C PRO A 173 10.33 -17.99 7.32
N SER A 174 9.56 -17.03 6.79
CA SER A 174 10.00 -15.65 6.55
C SER A 174 8.98 -14.67 7.13
N LEU A 175 9.43 -13.47 7.46
CA LEU A 175 8.59 -12.32 7.75
C LEU A 175 8.27 -11.62 6.43
N TYR A 176 6.99 -11.61 6.06
CA TYR A 176 6.49 -10.92 4.88
C TYR A 176 5.77 -9.65 5.33
N LEU A 177 6.15 -8.51 4.78
CA LEU A 177 5.51 -7.23 5.07
C LEU A 177 5.27 -6.46 3.78
N SER A 178 4.24 -5.62 3.76
CA SER A 178 3.96 -4.68 2.68
C SER A 178 4.06 -3.25 3.19
N SER A 179 4.54 -2.33 2.36
CA SER A 179 4.69 -0.92 2.73
C SER A 179 3.35 -0.18 2.87
N MET A 180 2.22 -0.82 2.57
CA MET A 180 0.86 -0.28 2.72
C MET A 180 -0.11 -1.42 3.07
N LEU A 181 -1.11 -1.14 3.91
CA LEU A 181 -2.14 -2.11 4.31
C LEU A 181 -2.98 -2.63 3.12
N PRO A 182 -3.44 -1.79 2.16
CA PRO A 182 -4.08 -2.25 0.93
C PRO A 182 -3.26 -3.28 0.17
N LEU A 183 -1.95 -3.08 0.08
CA LEU A 183 -1.07 -4.02 -0.60
C LEU A 183 -1.00 -5.35 0.16
N ALA A 184 -0.83 -5.32 1.49
CA ALA A 184 -0.84 -6.54 2.30
C ALA A 184 -2.16 -7.33 2.16
N TRP A 185 -3.29 -6.61 2.12
CA TRP A 185 -4.61 -7.20 1.92
C TRP A 185 -4.77 -7.84 0.54
N GLN A 186 -4.31 -7.15 -0.50
CA GLN A 186 -4.26 -7.64 -1.88
C GLN A 186 -3.39 -8.89 -2.03
N GLU A 187 -2.19 -8.91 -1.44
CA GLU A 187 -1.28 -10.08 -1.48
C GLU A 187 -1.89 -11.30 -0.78
N CYS A 188 -2.81 -11.08 0.17
CA CYS A 188 -3.56 -12.15 0.85
C CYS A 188 -4.83 -12.60 0.11
N GLY A 189 -5.09 -12.07 -1.10
CA GLY A 189 -6.26 -12.46 -1.90
C GLY A 189 -7.56 -11.79 -1.48
N TYR A 190 -7.50 -10.57 -0.92
CA TYR A 190 -8.66 -9.75 -0.56
C TYR A 190 -9.67 -10.43 0.40
N PRO A 191 -9.22 -11.04 1.51
CA PRO A 191 -10.14 -11.68 2.45
C PRO A 191 -11.17 -10.66 2.99
N ALA A 192 -12.44 -11.04 3.05
CA ALA A 192 -13.51 -10.18 3.55
C ALA A 192 -13.39 -9.88 5.07
N LYS A 193 -12.73 -10.78 5.79
CA LYS A 193 -12.44 -10.70 7.22
C LYS A 193 -10.99 -11.07 7.44
N TYR A 194 -10.27 -10.27 8.21
CA TYR A 194 -8.86 -10.50 8.44
C TYR A 194 -8.38 -9.83 9.71
N TYR A 195 -7.23 -10.28 10.19
CA TYR A 195 -6.42 -9.54 11.13
C TYR A 195 -5.29 -8.82 10.40
N TYR A 196 -4.89 -7.66 10.88
CA TYR A 196 -3.67 -6.99 10.44
C TYR A 196 -2.85 -6.47 11.62
N SER A 197 -1.54 -6.39 11.41
CA SER A 197 -0.59 -5.76 12.34
C SER A 197 0.25 -4.77 11.55
N GLU A 198 0.44 -3.59 12.13
CA GLU A 198 1.44 -2.60 11.75
C GLU A 198 2.79 -2.98 12.35
N PHE A 199 3.86 -2.78 11.58
CA PHE A 199 5.26 -3.02 11.90
C PHE A 199 6.05 -1.73 11.74
N GLN A 200 6.77 -1.36 12.79
CA GLN A 200 7.77 -0.30 12.79
C GLN A 200 9.16 -0.92 12.80
N TYR A 201 10.04 -0.35 11.98
CA TYR A 201 11.44 -0.74 11.99
C TYR A 201 12.21 0.23 12.90
N GLU A 202 12.66 -0.28 14.05
CA GLU A 202 13.18 0.53 15.16
C GLU A 202 14.34 1.45 14.76
N LYS A 203 15.14 1.05 13.77
CA LYS A 203 16.27 1.88 13.31
C LYS A 203 15.86 3.09 12.45
N LEU A 204 14.60 3.15 12.01
CA LEU A 204 14.01 4.35 11.38
C LEU A 204 13.30 5.24 12.40
N CYS A 205 12.77 4.65 13.47
CA CYS A 205 12.00 5.34 14.49
C CYS A 205 12.94 5.89 15.59
N GLY A 206 12.91 7.19 15.84
CA GLY A 206 13.58 7.80 17.01
C GLY A 206 15.10 8.00 16.93
N ALA A 207 15.77 7.66 15.81
CA ALA A 207 17.19 7.97 15.66
C ALA A 207 17.41 9.47 15.37
N THR A 208 18.01 10.22 16.31
CA THR A 208 18.48 11.60 16.09
C THR A 208 19.53 11.67 14.96
N THR A 209 20.30 10.59 14.78
CA THR A 209 21.18 10.35 13.64
C THR A 209 21.07 8.91 13.16
N ARG A 210 20.50 8.71 11.96
CA ARG A 210 20.35 7.41 11.33
C ARG A 210 21.69 6.81 10.92
N ASN A 211 21.95 5.55 11.28
CA ASN A 211 23.12 4.79 10.82
C ASN A 211 22.70 3.65 9.90
N ILE A 212 22.68 3.94 8.60
CA ILE A 212 22.26 3.00 7.55
C ILE A 212 23.12 1.73 7.51
N ASP A 213 24.38 1.77 7.97
CA ASP A 213 25.27 0.59 7.94
C ASP A 213 24.87 -0.48 8.97
N LYS A 214 24.12 -0.09 10.01
CA LYS A 214 23.58 -1.02 11.00
C LYS A 214 22.21 -1.57 10.64
N GLU A 215 21.64 -1.12 9.52
CA GLU A 215 20.30 -1.53 9.09
C GLU A 215 20.30 -2.80 8.24
N PHE A 216 19.15 -3.49 8.22
CA PHE A 216 18.87 -4.49 7.21
C PHE A 216 19.01 -3.92 5.80
N LYS A 217 19.67 -4.71 4.96
CA LYS A 217 19.90 -4.47 3.55
C LYS A 217 19.04 -5.43 2.74
N PHE A 218 18.39 -4.89 1.72
CA PHE A 218 17.47 -5.61 0.87
C PHE A 218 18.00 -5.62 -0.55
N LEU A 219 17.99 -6.80 -1.19
CA LEU A 219 18.10 -6.87 -2.64
C LEU A 219 16.79 -6.30 -3.21
N ALA A 220 16.86 -5.12 -3.82
CA ALA A 220 15.70 -4.46 -4.38
C ALA A 220 15.49 -4.89 -5.84
N LEU A 221 14.30 -5.45 -6.09
CA LEU A 221 13.80 -5.81 -7.40
C LEU A 221 12.75 -4.76 -7.80
N TYR A 222 13.12 -3.91 -8.76
CA TYR A 222 12.24 -2.84 -9.24
C TYR A 222 11.46 -3.27 -10.48
N ALA A 223 10.20 -2.87 -10.59
CA ALA A 223 9.48 -2.85 -11.85
C ALA A 223 10.05 -1.75 -12.76
N PRO A 224 9.97 -1.89 -14.09
CA PRO A 224 10.46 -0.87 -15.02
C PRO A 224 9.79 0.50 -14.80
N GLU A 225 8.51 0.48 -14.44
CA GLU A 225 7.71 1.67 -14.14
C GLU A 225 8.30 2.47 -12.96
N GLU A 226 8.85 1.82 -11.92
CA GLU A 226 9.46 2.50 -10.77
C GLU A 226 10.72 3.27 -11.19
N ILE A 227 11.57 2.66 -12.02
CA ILE A 227 12.80 3.29 -12.54
C ILE A 227 12.47 4.41 -13.53
N TYR A 228 11.48 4.20 -14.39
CA TYR A 228 10.98 5.21 -15.30
C TYR A 228 10.47 6.43 -14.53
N LEU A 229 9.57 6.24 -13.56
CA LEU A 229 8.95 7.32 -12.79
C LEU A 229 9.98 8.14 -12.00
N TRP A 230 10.93 7.47 -11.35
CA TRP A 230 12.07 8.15 -10.70
C TRP A 230 12.90 8.94 -11.71
N GLY A 231 13.16 8.38 -12.90
CA GLY A 231 14.03 8.97 -13.90
C GLY A 231 13.48 10.20 -14.63
N VAL A 232 12.16 10.47 -14.57
CA VAL A 232 11.49 11.55 -15.33
C VAL A 232 12.17 12.90 -15.14
N SER A 233 12.46 13.29 -13.90
CA SER A 233 13.12 14.55 -13.57
C SER A 233 14.65 14.41 -13.49
N ILE A 234 15.15 13.27 -13.00
CA ILE A 234 16.57 13.06 -12.74
C ILE A 234 17.39 13.07 -14.03
N LYS A 235 16.84 12.61 -15.16
CA LYS A 235 17.54 12.66 -16.46
C LYS A 235 17.95 14.07 -16.89
N HIS A 236 17.22 15.10 -16.45
CA HIS A 236 17.51 16.49 -16.73
C HIS A 236 18.35 17.14 -15.63
N ASN A 237 18.09 16.81 -14.36
CA ASN A 237 18.75 17.44 -13.21
C ASN A 237 20.12 16.84 -12.87
N ASN A 238 20.30 15.54 -13.13
CA ASN A 238 21.52 14.78 -12.81
C ASN A 238 21.67 13.61 -13.79
N PHE A 239 22.01 13.94 -15.04
CA PHE A 239 22.09 13.00 -16.17
C PHE A 239 22.97 11.78 -15.88
N ASP A 240 24.13 11.98 -15.25
CA ASP A 240 25.08 10.89 -14.98
C ASP A 240 24.52 9.88 -13.98
N THR A 241 23.86 10.37 -12.93
CA THR A 241 23.19 9.50 -11.95
C THR A 241 22.03 8.75 -12.60
N TRP A 242 21.23 9.44 -13.41
CA TRP A 242 20.14 8.82 -14.16
C TRP A 242 20.63 7.70 -15.08
N LEU A 243 21.63 7.98 -15.93
CA LEU A 243 22.16 7.01 -16.88
C LEU A 243 22.80 5.83 -16.14
N LYS A 244 23.47 6.07 -15.01
CA LYS A 244 24.06 5.02 -14.18
C LYS A 244 22.99 4.09 -13.61
N VAL A 245 21.94 4.63 -13.00
CA VAL A 245 20.83 3.84 -12.43
C VAL A 245 20.08 3.09 -13.52
N ALA A 246 19.75 3.74 -14.64
CA ALA A 246 19.10 3.09 -15.77
C ALA A 246 19.95 1.91 -16.29
N SER A 247 21.26 2.10 -16.43
CA SER A 247 22.18 1.05 -16.90
C SER A 247 22.29 -0.12 -15.91
N MET A 248 22.31 0.15 -14.60
CA MET A 248 22.28 -0.89 -13.57
C MET A 248 20.99 -1.70 -13.67
N TYR A 249 19.85 -1.02 -13.76
CA TYR A 249 18.55 -1.67 -13.89
C TYR A 249 18.44 -2.53 -15.15
N VAL A 250 18.81 -1.99 -16.30
CA VAL A 250 18.74 -2.70 -17.59
C VAL A 250 19.54 -4.00 -17.54
N LYS A 251 20.70 -4.00 -16.85
CA LYS A 251 21.54 -5.19 -16.64
C LYS A 251 20.95 -6.18 -15.63
N GLN A 252 20.25 -5.70 -14.61
CA GLN A 252 19.57 -6.54 -13.61
C GLN A 252 18.24 -7.12 -14.12
N TYR A 253 17.64 -6.52 -15.15
CA TYR A 253 16.33 -6.90 -15.68
C TYR A 253 16.16 -8.40 -15.98
N PRO A 254 17.14 -9.16 -16.52
CA PRO A 254 17.01 -10.61 -16.68
C PRO A 254 16.58 -11.34 -15.39
N LEU A 255 17.18 -10.98 -14.25
CA LEU A 255 16.79 -11.52 -12.93
C LEU A 255 15.39 -11.04 -12.52
N VAL A 256 15.08 -9.76 -12.73
CA VAL A 256 13.78 -9.16 -12.36
C VAL A 256 12.64 -9.78 -13.16
N LEU A 257 12.83 -9.96 -14.48
CA LEU A 257 11.88 -10.62 -15.37
C LEU A 257 11.62 -12.05 -14.91
N ALA A 258 12.67 -12.82 -14.61
CA ALA A 258 12.55 -14.18 -14.10
C ALA A 258 11.74 -14.28 -12.80
N CYS A 259 11.74 -13.22 -11.98
CA CYS A 259 10.93 -13.14 -10.76
C CYS A 259 9.50 -12.62 -11.01
N GLY A 260 9.24 -12.03 -12.17
CA GLY A 260 8.04 -11.29 -12.53
C GLY A 260 7.04 -12.04 -13.41
N PHE A 261 7.11 -13.36 -13.54
CA PHE A 261 6.11 -14.16 -14.26
C PHE A 261 4.89 -14.49 -13.38
N VAL A 262 3.72 -14.54 -14.02
CA VAL A 262 2.45 -14.96 -13.43
C VAL A 262 1.72 -15.86 -14.40
N ASN A 263 1.45 -17.11 -13.99
CA ASN A 263 0.59 -18.03 -14.74
C ASN A 263 -0.82 -18.03 -14.16
N HIS A 264 -1.81 -17.58 -14.93
CA HIS A 264 -3.21 -17.57 -14.51
C HIS A 264 -3.91 -18.93 -14.62
N SER A 265 -3.35 -19.85 -15.41
CA SER A 265 -4.02 -21.10 -15.79
C SER A 265 -3.72 -22.26 -14.84
N GLY A 266 -2.78 -22.09 -13.90
CA GLY A 266 -2.32 -23.16 -13.01
C GLY A 266 -2.73 -22.99 -11.56
N ARG A 267 -3.78 -23.71 -11.11
CA ARG A 267 -3.98 -24.05 -9.68
C ARG A 267 -3.21 -25.31 -9.29
N VAL A 268 -2.01 -25.47 -9.82
CA VAL A 268 -1.15 -26.63 -9.53
C VAL A 268 -0.20 -26.27 -8.38
N SER A 269 0.16 -27.27 -7.58
CA SER A 269 1.07 -27.10 -6.43
C SER A 269 2.47 -26.64 -6.86
N TYR A 270 2.91 -27.07 -8.04
CA TYR A 270 4.16 -26.68 -8.66
C TYR A 270 3.97 -25.42 -9.51
N LYS A 271 4.62 -24.33 -9.11
CA LYS A 271 4.61 -23.04 -9.81
C LYS A 271 5.97 -22.79 -10.45
N GLN A 272 6.05 -22.91 -11.77
CA GLN A 272 7.30 -22.70 -12.51
C GLN A 272 7.85 -21.28 -12.31
N GLU A 273 6.97 -20.29 -12.16
CA GLU A 273 7.33 -18.89 -11.85
C GLU A 273 8.00 -18.67 -10.49
N TYR A 274 8.09 -19.71 -9.65
CA TYR A 274 8.75 -19.62 -8.34
C TYR A 274 10.17 -20.18 -8.35
N ILE A 275 10.63 -20.83 -9.43
CA ILE A 275 11.97 -21.45 -9.52
C ILE A 275 13.06 -20.43 -9.12
N ILE A 276 13.19 -19.34 -9.88
CA ILE A 276 14.24 -18.34 -9.62
C ILE A 276 14.00 -17.54 -8.34
N PRO A 277 12.79 -17.05 -8.03
CA PRO A 277 12.51 -16.39 -6.76
C PRO A 277 12.91 -17.21 -5.51
N GLN A 278 12.65 -18.51 -5.49
CA GLN A 278 12.99 -19.37 -4.36
C GLN A 278 14.48 -19.67 -4.28
N MET A 279 15.15 -19.86 -5.41
CA MET A 279 16.61 -20.00 -5.44
C MET A 279 17.31 -18.69 -5.05
N LEU A 280 16.73 -17.54 -5.42
CA LEU A 280 17.21 -16.23 -4.99
C LEU A 280 17.08 -16.05 -3.47
N MET A 281 16.00 -16.53 -2.86
CA MET A 281 15.89 -16.55 -1.39
C MET A 281 16.96 -17.43 -0.73
N GLN A 282 17.30 -18.57 -1.32
CA GLN A 282 18.43 -19.39 -0.83
C GLN A 282 19.76 -18.65 -0.96
N TRP A 283 19.98 -17.91 -2.05
CA TRP A 283 21.15 -17.05 -2.20
C TRP A 283 21.20 -15.96 -1.12
N VAL A 284 20.09 -15.28 -0.83
CA VAL A 284 19.99 -14.28 0.24
C VAL A 284 20.33 -14.91 1.59
N GLN A 285 19.79 -16.09 1.90
CA GLN A 285 20.08 -16.79 3.15
C GLN A 285 21.57 -17.13 3.31
N ARG A 286 22.25 -17.53 2.22
CA ARG A 286 23.70 -17.80 2.20
C ARG A 286 24.56 -16.53 2.27
N ASN A 287 24.06 -15.39 1.80
CA ASN A 287 24.77 -14.11 1.71
C ASN A 287 24.27 -13.07 2.73
N ARG A 288 23.75 -13.55 3.87
CA ARG A 288 23.11 -12.73 4.91
C ARG A 288 23.98 -11.62 5.51
N ASP A 289 25.30 -11.69 5.36
CA ASP A 289 26.20 -10.63 5.83
C ASP A 289 26.16 -9.39 4.92
N LYS A 290 25.75 -9.55 3.65
CA LYS A 290 25.59 -8.47 2.67
C LYS A 290 24.14 -8.03 2.51
N VAL A 291 23.21 -8.98 2.49
CA VAL A 291 21.78 -8.76 2.20
C VAL A 291 20.94 -9.68 3.07
N GLN A 292 19.99 -9.13 3.82
CA GLN A 292 19.16 -9.90 4.76
C GLN A 292 17.75 -10.17 4.25
N GLY A 293 17.29 -9.48 3.21
CA GLY A 293 15.96 -9.68 2.66
C GLY A 293 15.85 -9.29 1.19
N ILE A 294 14.65 -9.44 0.63
CA ILE A 294 14.31 -8.99 -0.72
C ILE A 294 13.21 -7.95 -0.61
N SER A 295 13.36 -6.85 -1.34
CA SER A 295 12.30 -5.87 -1.54
C SER A 295 11.81 -5.98 -2.98
N TYR A 296 10.51 -6.11 -3.20
CA TYR A 296 9.96 -6.47 -4.51
C TYR A 296 8.61 -5.80 -4.80
N PHE A 297 8.35 -5.58 -6.10
CA PHE A 297 7.05 -5.11 -6.60
C PHE A 297 6.00 -6.23 -6.56
N THR A 298 4.71 -5.87 -6.52
CA THR A 298 3.62 -6.84 -6.49
C THR A 298 3.47 -7.58 -7.83
N CYS A 299 3.26 -8.90 -7.74
CA CYS A 299 2.87 -9.70 -8.91
C CYS A 299 1.35 -9.90 -9.01
N SER A 300 0.57 -9.40 -8.04
CA SER A 300 -0.89 -9.44 -8.11
C SER A 300 -1.41 -8.66 -9.31
N ASP A 301 -2.55 -9.08 -9.86
CA ASP A 301 -3.15 -8.36 -10.98
C ASP A 301 -3.78 -7.04 -10.53
N ILE A 302 -3.09 -5.96 -10.88
CA ILE A 302 -3.55 -4.58 -10.67
C ILE A 302 -3.81 -3.86 -11.99
N SER A 303 -3.72 -4.57 -13.13
CA SER A 303 -3.87 -3.97 -14.45
C SER A 303 -5.30 -3.46 -14.72
N MET A 304 -6.28 -4.02 -14.02
CA MET A 304 -7.69 -3.64 -14.11
C MET A 304 -8.07 -2.44 -13.23
N TYR A 305 -7.13 -1.88 -12.46
CA TYR A 305 -7.36 -0.67 -11.67
C TYR A 305 -6.87 0.57 -12.42
N THR A 306 -7.65 1.65 -12.36
CA THR A 306 -7.34 2.96 -12.97
C THR A 306 -6.31 3.76 -12.17
N SER A 307 -6.00 3.32 -10.95
CA SER A 307 -4.95 3.86 -10.09
C SER A 307 -4.27 2.72 -9.36
N LYS A 308 -2.99 2.89 -9.05
CA LYS A 308 -2.16 1.87 -8.38
C LYS A 308 -1.52 2.48 -7.14
N TRP A 309 -1.42 1.69 -6.08
CA TRP A 309 -0.58 2.01 -4.94
C TRP A 309 0.89 1.92 -5.35
N CYS A 310 1.68 2.96 -5.07
CA CYS A 310 3.14 2.93 -5.27
C CYS A 310 3.86 2.15 -4.15
N ALA A 311 3.26 1.04 -3.71
CA ALA A 311 3.70 0.23 -2.59
C ALA A 311 4.61 -0.93 -3.03
N TYR A 312 5.35 -1.48 -2.08
CA TYR A 312 6.24 -2.62 -2.30
C TYR A 312 6.18 -3.59 -1.12
N ASN A 313 6.62 -4.81 -1.38
CA ASN A 313 6.72 -5.85 -0.37
C ASN A 313 8.18 -6.02 0.06
N VAL A 314 8.37 -6.49 1.29
CA VAL A 314 9.65 -6.96 1.80
C VAL A 314 9.48 -8.36 2.37
N VAL A 315 10.48 -9.21 2.15
CA VAL A 315 10.56 -10.54 2.75
C VAL A 315 11.90 -10.71 3.43
N ILE A 316 11.87 -11.19 4.67
CA ILE A 316 13.06 -11.41 5.49
C ILE A 316 13.01 -12.85 6.02
N PRO A 317 13.90 -13.75 5.59
CA PRO A 317 13.93 -15.12 6.12
C PRO A 317 14.27 -15.12 7.61
N ALA A 318 13.63 -15.99 8.38
CA ALA A 318 13.86 -16.08 9.82
C ALA A 318 15.30 -16.52 10.11
N GLN A 319 16.05 -15.71 10.87
CA GLN A 319 17.48 -15.90 11.09
C GLN A 319 17.81 -16.36 12.51
N LYS A 320 18.86 -17.17 12.65
CA LYS A 320 19.47 -17.46 13.95
C LYS A 320 20.10 -16.19 14.55
N PRO A 321 20.16 -16.06 15.90
CA PRO A 321 19.65 -17.01 16.89
C PRO A 321 18.11 -16.97 17.00
N TYR A 322 17.54 -18.05 17.51
CA TYR A 322 16.10 -18.16 17.77
C TYR A 322 15.84 -18.10 19.28
N ASP A 323 14.73 -17.49 19.69
CA ASP A 323 14.26 -17.50 21.08
C ASP A 323 13.69 -18.88 21.46
N GLU A 324 13.27 -19.01 22.72
CA GLU A 324 12.66 -20.23 23.27
C GLU A 324 11.39 -20.68 22.52
N ASN A 325 10.70 -19.73 21.87
CA ASN A 325 9.50 -19.96 21.08
C ASN A 325 9.80 -20.16 19.59
N MET A 326 11.08 -20.28 19.23
CA MET A 326 11.58 -20.50 17.88
C MET A 326 11.33 -19.33 16.90
N TYR A 327 11.25 -18.11 17.42
CA TYR A 327 11.24 -16.87 16.65
C TYR A 327 12.64 -16.27 16.50
N SER A 328 12.90 -15.55 15.42
CA SER A 328 14.19 -14.92 15.15
C SER A 328 14.43 -13.75 16.11
N VAL A 329 15.43 -13.88 16.98
CA VAL A 329 15.78 -12.86 17.99
C VAL A 329 16.06 -11.54 17.30
N LYS A 330 16.86 -11.56 16.22
CA LYS A 330 17.24 -10.33 15.52
C LYS A 330 16.05 -9.58 14.93
N LEU A 331 15.06 -10.30 14.39
CA LEU A 331 13.84 -9.67 13.87
C LEU A 331 12.96 -9.11 15.00
N LYS A 332 12.90 -9.78 16.16
CA LYS A 332 12.16 -9.27 17.32
C LYS A 332 12.80 -8.02 17.93
N GLU A 333 14.13 -7.91 17.89
CA GLU A 333 14.87 -6.72 18.33
C GLU A 333 14.68 -5.54 17.37
N ASP A 334 14.71 -5.80 16.07
CA ASP A 334 14.77 -4.74 15.06
C ASP A 334 13.38 -4.23 14.63
N PHE A 335 12.30 -4.96 14.94
CA PHE A 335 10.93 -4.55 14.65
C PHE A 335 10.08 -4.50 15.91
N CYS A 336 9.39 -3.38 16.12
CA CYS A 336 8.20 -3.33 16.96
C CYS A 336 6.96 -3.56 16.07
N TRP A 337 5.96 -4.26 16.58
CA TRP A 337 4.71 -4.44 15.86
C TRP A 337 3.54 -4.49 16.81
N SER A 338 2.37 -4.11 16.29
CA SER A 338 1.13 -4.00 17.04
C SER A 338 0.45 -5.35 17.30
N LYS A 339 -0.36 -5.38 18.36
CA LYS A 339 -1.39 -6.41 18.55
C LYS A 339 -2.29 -6.50 17.30
N PRO A 340 -2.71 -7.71 16.87
CA PRO A 340 -3.50 -7.87 15.66
C PRO A 340 -4.88 -7.21 15.80
N GLN A 341 -5.27 -6.40 14.82
CA GLN A 341 -6.59 -5.77 14.77
C GLN A 341 -7.49 -6.50 13.79
N TYR A 342 -8.69 -6.86 14.23
CA TYR A 342 -9.71 -7.47 13.38
C TYR A 342 -10.35 -6.40 12.49
N PHE A 343 -10.51 -6.72 11.22
CA PHE A 343 -11.25 -5.92 10.27
C PHE A 343 -12.18 -6.81 9.46
N GLN A 344 -13.43 -6.35 9.31
CA GLN A 344 -14.40 -6.91 8.39
C GLN A 344 -14.83 -5.79 7.44
N VAL A 345 -14.74 -6.07 6.14
CA VAL A 345 -15.11 -5.10 5.10
C VAL A 345 -16.57 -4.67 5.30
N PRO A 346 -16.86 -3.39 5.59
CA PRO A 346 -18.23 -2.95 5.94
C PRO A 346 -19.26 -3.24 4.85
N LEU A 347 -18.83 -3.21 3.58
CA LEU A 347 -19.67 -3.49 2.41
C LEU A 347 -20.31 -4.88 2.50
N VAL A 348 -19.56 -5.90 2.97
CA VAL A 348 -20.03 -7.29 3.03
C VAL A 348 -20.60 -7.68 4.39
N ASP A 349 -20.59 -6.75 5.36
CA ASP A 349 -21.22 -6.92 6.66
C ASP A 349 -22.68 -6.49 6.62
N GLY A 350 -23.56 -7.49 6.58
CA GLY A 350 -25.01 -7.28 6.54
C GLY A 350 -25.59 -6.57 7.77
N VAL A 351 -24.87 -6.54 8.91
CA VAL A 351 -25.27 -5.79 10.10
C VAL A 351 -24.83 -4.33 9.94
N ALA A 352 -23.56 -4.10 9.60
CA ALA A 352 -23.01 -2.75 9.44
C ALA A 352 -23.69 -1.94 8.33
N ASN A 353 -24.12 -2.61 7.25
CA ASN A 353 -24.72 -1.94 6.09
C ASN A 353 -26.27 -1.87 6.11
N LYS A 354 -26.92 -2.35 7.18
CA LYS A 354 -28.40 -2.44 7.24
C LYS A 354 -29.09 -1.09 7.05
N ALA A 355 -28.67 -0.07 7.80
CA ALA A 355 -29.28 1.26 7.75
C ALA A 355 -29.12 1.92 6.35
N ASP A 356 -27.99 1.68 5.70
CA ASP A 356 -27.73 2.21 4.35
C ASP A 356 -28.61 1.50 3.31
N ARG A 357 -28.84 0.18 3.45
CA ARG A 357 -29.80 -0.55 2.60
C ARG A 357 -31.23 -0.05 2.78
N GLU A 358 -31.66 0.23 4.00
CA GLU A 358 -32.99 0.79 4.28
C GLU A 358 -33.16 2.17 3.64
N THR A 359 -32.12 3.02 3.76
CA THR A 359 -32.08 4.34 3.12
C THR A 359 -32.19 4.26 1.60
N LEU A 360 -31.38 3.39 0.98
CA LEU A 360 -31.43 3.14 -0.47
C LEU A 360 -32.79 2.61 -0.91
N TYR A 361 -33.35 1.64 -0.18
CA TYR A 361 -34.63 1.05 -0.51
C TYR A 361 -35.78 2.07 -0.45
N ALA A 362 -35.79 2.92 0.58
CA ALA A 362 -36.76 4.01 0.70
C ALA A 362 -36.63 5.02 -0.47
N PHE A 363 -35.41 5.40 -0.83
CA PHE A 363 -35.16 6.32 -1.94
C PHE A 363 -35.57 5.73 -3.29
N ILE A 364 -35.25 4.46 -3.53
CA ILE A 364 -35.72 3.69 -4.71
C ILE A 364 -37.24 3.69 -4.78
N GLY A 365 -37.92 3.40 -3.67
CA GLY A 365 -39.38 3.41 -3.57
C GLY A 365 -39.98 4.77 -3.93
N LYS A 366 -39.39 5.86 -3.43
CA LYS A 366 -39.79 7.25 -3.73
C LYS A 366 -39.72 7.54 -5.23
N ILE A 367 -38.62 7.19 -5.91
CA ILE A 367 -38.48 7.40 -7.36
C ILE A 367 -39.58 6.64 -8.12
N GLN A 368 -39.76 5.36 -7.80
CA GLN A 368 -40.73 4.53 -8.48
C GLN A 368 -42.17 5.00 -8.26
N GLU A 369 -42.51 5.43 -7.05
CA GLU A 369 -43.82 6.01 -6.75
C GLU A 369 -44.07 7.29 -7.53
N THR A 370 -43.10 8.20 -7.54
CA THR A 370 -43.16 9.44 -8.32
C THR A 370 -43.36 9.18 -9.82
N MET A 371 -42.63 8.24 -10.42
CA MET A 371 -42.77 7.91 -11.84
C MET A 371 -44.08 7.19 -12.20
N ARG A 372 -44.75 6.56 -11.22
CA ARG A 372 -46.07 5.92 -11.39
C ARG A 372 -47.21 6.91 -11.26
N ASN A 373 -47.10 7.86 -10.33
CA ASN A 373 -48.20 8.74 -9.94
C ASN A 373 -48.25 10.06 -10.71
N VAL A 374 -47.18 10.43 -11.41
CA VAL A 374 -47.08 11.70 -12.14
C VAL A 374 -46.65 11.44 -13.59
N TYR A 375 -47.35 12.03 -14.54
CA TYR A 375 -46.90 12.03 -15.93
C TYR A 375 -45.74 13.00 -16.09
N MET A 376 -44.61 12.47 -16.56
CA MET A 376 -43.33 13.20 -16.61
C MET A 376 -42.81 13.26 -18.03
N PRO A 377 -42.28 14.42 -18.47
CA PRO A 377 -41.53 14.54 -19.71
C PRO A 377 -40.43 13.48 -19.81
N MET A 378 -40.20 12.97 -21.02
CA MET A 378 -39.20 11.93 -21.27
C MET A 378 -37.79 12.25 -20.71
N PRO A 379 -37.27 13.50 -20.78
CA PRO A 379 -35.97 13.81 -20.18
C PRO A 379 -35.91 13.60 -18.66
N TYR A 380 -37.01 13.88 -17.94
CA TYR A 380 -37.08 13.62 -16.49
C TYR A 380 -37.07 12.12 -16.23
N ARG A 381 -37.88 11.36 -16.98
CA ARG A 381 -37.95 9.89 -16.86
C ARG A 381 -36.58 9.25 -17.11
N ASN A 382 -35.89 9.66 -18.16
CA ASN A 382 -34.56 9.13 -18.49
C ASN A 382 -33.56 9.39 -17.35
N TYR A 383 -33.49 10.61 -16.83
CA TYR A 383 -32.60 10.94 -15.72
C TYR A 383 -32.95 10.15 -14.45
N LEU A 384 -34.24 10.02 -14.12
CA LEU A 384 -34.68 9.26 -12.96
C LEU A 384 -34.42 7.75 -13.10
N ILE A 385 -34.46 7.20 -14.33
CA ILE A 385 -34.04 5.82 -14.61
C ILE A 385 -32.54 5.66 -14.33
N ASP A 386 -31.70 6.58 -14.79
CA ASP A 386 -30.25 6.52 -14.52
C ASP A 386 -29.95 6.59 -13.01
N VAL A 387 -30.64 7.47 -12.28
CA VAL A 387 -30.55 7.55 -10.81
C VAL A 387 -31.01 6.24 -10.15
N LEU A 388 -32.12 5.68 -10.61
CA LEU A 388 -32.68 4.43 -10.11
C LEU A 388 -31.68 3.27 -10.31
N GLU A 389 -31.09 3.14 -11.48
CA GLU A 389 -30.11 2.09 -11.80
C GLU A 389 -28.89 2.16 -10.87
N VAL A 390 -28.34 3.35 -10.65
CA VAL A 390 -27.24 3.56 -9.69
C VAL A 390 -27.64 3.08 -8.29
N CYS A 391 -28.79 3.51 -7.79
CA CYS A 391 -29.25 3.15 -6.44
C CYS A 391 -29.52 1.64 -6.31
N VAL A 392 -30.13 1.03 -7.32
CA VAL A 392 -30.40 -0.41 -7.37
C VAL A 392 -29.11 -1.21 -7.41
N CYS A 393 -28.09 -0.75 -8.15
CA CYS A 393 -26.78 -1.39 -8.18
C CYS A 393 -26.10 -1.35 -6.80
N VAL A 394 -26.08 -0.19 -6.13
CA VAL A 394 -25.51 -0.07 -4.77
C VAL A 394 -26.27 -0.96 -3.80
N TYR A 395 -27.61 -0.93 -3.82
CA TYR A 395 -28.44 -1.76 -2.95
C TYR A 395 -28.16 -3.25 -3.11
N ASN A 396 -28.09 -3.74 -4.35
CA ASN A 396 -27.80 -5.14 -4.63
C ASN A 396 -26.37 -5.52 -4.22
N MET A 397 -25.40 -4.63 -4.40
CA MET A 397 -24.03 -4.82 -3.94
C MET A 397 -23.98 -5.00 -2.42
N LEU A 398 -24.69 -4.18 -1.64
CA LEU A 398 -24.78 -4.30 -0.18
C LEU A 398 -25.60 -5.52 0.29
N LEU A 399 -26.57 -5.96 -0.52
CA LEU A 399 -27.40 -7.12 -0.22
C LEU A 399 -26.68 -8.45 -0.50
N ARG A 400 -25.89 -8.52 -1.57
CA ARG A 400 -25.28 -9.75 -2.09
C ARG A 400 -23.76 -9.82 -1.91
N GLY A 401 -23.12 -8.74 -1.44
CA GLY A 401 -21.67 -8.62 -1.37
C GLY A 401 -20.98 -9.75 -0.61
N LYS A 402 -21.62 -10.33 0.42
CA LYS A 402 -21.06 -11.47 1.18
C LYS A 402 -20.74 -12.69 0.31
N THR A 403 -21.47 -12.88 -0.80
CA THR A 403 -21.31 -14.02 -1.72
C THR A 403 -20.60 -13.66 -3.01
N THR A 404 -20.14 -12.41 -3.14
CA THR A 404 -19.52 -11.89 -4.36
C THR A 404 -18.01 -11.84 -4.20
N ASP A 405 -17.29 -12.10 -5.29
CA ASP A 405 -15.84 -11.93 -5.34
C ASP A 405 -15.44 -10.48 -5.00
N MET A 406 -14.44 -10.31 -4.13
CA MET A 406 -14.06 -9.00 -3.61
C MET A 406 -13.48 -8.08 -4.69
N GLN A 407 -12.75 -8.61 -5.67
CA GLN A 407 -12.20 -7.80 -6.76
C GLN A 407 -13.33 -7.26 -7.64
N LEU A 408 -14.35 -8.10 -7.91
CA LEU A 408 -15.56 -7.66 -8.60
C LEU A 408 -16.25 -6.53 -7.83
N LEU A 409 -16.40 -6.65 -6.50
CA LEU A 409 -17.00 -5.60 -5.67
C LEU A 409 -16.23 -4.28 -5.74
N ILE A 410 -14.89 -4.33 -5.64
CA ILE A 410 -14.02 -3.15 -5.78
C ILE A 410 -14.22 -2.49 -7.15
N HIS A 411 -14.27 -3.27 -8.24
CA HIS A 411 -14.50 -2.72 -9.57
C HIS A 411 -15.90 -2.11 -9.70
N THR A 412 -16.93 -2.83 -9.24
CA THR A 412 -18.33 -2.39 -9.31
C THR A 412 -18.56 -1.09 -8.54
N ILE A 413 -18.02 -0.92 -7.32
CA ILE A 413 -18.22 0.33 -6.56
C ILE A 413 -17.51 1.52 -7.23
N ASN A 414 -16.34 1.30 -7.82
CA ASN A 414 -15.64 2.34 -8.58
C ASN A 414 -16.43 2.76 -9.84
N LEU A 415 -16.98 1.78 -10.56
CA LEU A 415 -17.85 2.03 -11.72
C LEU A 415 -19.10 2.83 -11.32
N ILE A 416 -19.81 2.37 -10.29
CA ILE A 416 -21.00 3.06 -9.74
C ILE A 416 -20.65 4.51 -9.38
N ASN A 417 -19.52 4.73 -8.68
CA ASN A 417 -19.09 6.07 -8.30
C ASN A 417 -18.78 6.95 -9.53
N GLN A 418 -18.18 6.40 -10.59
CA GLN A 418 -17.95 7.13 -11.84
C GLN A 418 -19.26 7.53 -12.51
N TYR A 419 -20.21 6.59 -12.64
CA TYR A 419 -21.54 6.86 -13.21
C TYR A 419 -22.33 7.87 -12.38
N TYR A 420 -22.33 7.73 -11.05
CA TYR A 420 -22.88 8.71 -10.13
C TYR A 420 -22.35 10.12 -10.42
N ARG A 421 -21.02 10.27 -10.54
CA ARG A 421 -20.37 11.57 -10.83
C ARG A 421 -20.74 12.13 -12.20
N ILE A 422 -21.07 11.29 -13.18
CA ILE A 422 -21.54 11.74 -14.50
C ILE A 422 -22.96 12.29 -14.39
N ILE A 423 -23.86 11.54 -13.75
CA ILE A 423 -25.27 11.92 -13.56
C ILE A 423 -25.37 13.20 -12.71
N ALA A 424 -24.58 13.29 -11.64
CA ALA A 424 -24.59 14.42 -10.69
C ALA A 424 -24.02 15.73 -11.28
N LYS A 425 -23.43 15.73 -12.48
CA LYS A 425 -22.99 16.97 -13.15
C LYS A 425 -24.16 17.79 -13.70
N HIS A 426 -25.28 17.16 -14.00
CA HIS A 426 -26.46 17.83 -14.53
C HIS A 426 -27.36 18.24 -13.37
N THR A 427 -27.64 19.53 -13.27
CA THR A 427 -28.53 20.07 -12.24
C THR A 427 -30.00 19.86 -12.62
N ALA A 428 -30.87 19.83 -11.61
CA ALA A 428 -32.31 19.75 -11.84
C ALA A 428 -32.79 20.94 -12.69
N GLU A 429 -32.28 22.13 -12.40
CA GLU A 429 -32.62 23.38 -13.09
C GLU A 429 -32.29 23.33 -14.58
N GLU A 430 -31.10 22.87 -14.95
CA GLU A 430 -30.69 22.75 -16.36
C GLU A 430 -31.62 21.81 -17.14
N ILE A 431 -31.98 20.67 -16.55
CA ILE A 431 -32.86 19.69 -17.20
C ILE A 431 -34.28 20.25 -17.31
N ILE A 432 -34.80 20.89 -16.26
CA ILE A 432 -36.13 21.54 -16.30
C ILE A 432 -36.17 22.64 -17.37
N GLN A 433 -35.12 23.46 -17.47
CA GLN A 433 -35.03 24.53 -18.47
C GLN A 433 -34.91 24.01 -19.90
N SER A 434 -34.42 22.78 -20.08
CA SER A 434 -34.31 22.15 -21.40
C SER A 434 -35.66 21.70 -21.99
N ILE A 435 -36.72 21.66 -21.19
CA ILE A 435 -38.03 21.20 -21.65
C ILE A 435 -38.73 22.24 -22.51
N ASN A 436 -38.98 21.90 -23.77
CA ASN A 436 -39.89 22.66 -24.61
C ASN A 436 -41.35 22.25 -24.33
N LYS A 437 -42.08 23.11 -23.59
CA LYS A 437 -43.48 22.87 -23.22
C LYS A 437 -44.41 22.67 -24.43
N GLU A 438 -44.09 23.24 -25.59
CA GLU A 438 -44.89 23.10 -26.82
C GLU A 438 -44.83 21.69 -27.41
N GLN A 439 -43.84 20.89 -27.02
CA GLN A 439 -43.64 19.51 -27.49
C GLN A 439 -44.19 18.46 -26.52
N LEU A 440 -44.78 18.88 -25.39
CA LEU A 440 -45.34 17.98 -24.39
C LEU A 440 -46.71 17.47 -24.79
N LEU A 441 -47.01 16.24 -24.39
CA LEU A 441 -48.37 15.69 -24.49
C LEU A 441 -49.29 16.39 -23.48
N GLU A 442 -50.60 16.44 -23.76
CA GLU A 442 -51.58 17.17 -22.94
C GLU A 442 -51.53 16.77 -21.45
N PHE A 443 -51.43 15.47 -21.17
CA PHE A 443 -51.33 14.96 -19.81
C PHE A 443 -49.98 15.26 -19.13
N GLU A 444 -48.89 15.40 -19.88
CA GLU A 444 -47.58 15.82 -19.33
C GLU A 444 -47.57 17.32 -19.01
N LEU A 445 -48.29 18.12 -19.80
CA LEU A 445 -48.44 19.55 -19.57
C LEU A 445 -49.28 19.83 -18.33
N LEU A 446 -50.36 19.07 -18.12
CA LEU A 446 -51.22 19.15 -16.92
C LEU A 446 -50.42 18.89 -15.63
N ASP A 447 -49.55 17.88 -15.64
CA ASP A 447 -48.76 17.48 -14.48
C ASP A 447 -47.43 18.24 -14.36
N TYR A 448 -47.07 19.09 -15.34
CA TYR A 448 -45.70 19.61 -15.50
C TYR A 448 -45.12 20.28 -14.24
N ASP A 449 -45.89 21.12 -13.55
CA ASP A 449 -45.41 21.85 -12.37
C ASP A 449 -45.17 20.88 -11.19
N GLN A 450 -46.06 19.91 -11.01
CA GLN A 450 -45.89 18.84 -10.01
C GLN A 450 -44.70 17.95 -10.37
N ALA A 451 -44.59 17.54 -11.63
CA ALA A 451 -43.50 16.73 -12.16
C ALA A 451 -42.15 17.41 -11.94
N SER A 452 -42.04 18.70 -12.28
CA SER A 452 -40.82 19.49 -12.14
C SER A 452 -40.40 19.65 -10.68
N LYS A 453 -41.37 19.86 -9.76
CA LYS A 453 -41.10 19.92 -8.33
C LYS A 453 -40.58 18.58 -7.79
N GLN A 454 -41.29 17.48 -8.06
CA GLN A 454 -40.90 16.15 -7.57
C GLN A 454 -39.57 15.69 -8.17
N PHE A 455 -39.34 15.96 -9.47
CA PHE A 455 -38.07 15.72 -10.14
C PHE A 455 -36.94 16.46 -9.43
N LYS A 456 -37.10 17.78 -9.22
CA LYS A 456 -36.11 18.61 -8.52
C LYS A 456 -35.82 18.10 -7.11
N ASP A 457 -36.84 17.72 -6.35
CA ASP A 457 -36.66 17.19 -4.99
C ASP A 457 -35.83 15.90 -4.99
N ILE A 458 -36.07 14.98 -5.93
CA ILE A 458 -35.30 13.73 -6.07
C ILE A 458 -33.86 14.02 -6.49
N VAL A 459 -33.64 14.86 -7.52
CA VAL A 459 -32.30 15.19 -8.01
C VAL A 459 -31.48 15.88 -6.93
N ASN A 460 -32.08 16.81 -6.19
CA ASN A 460 -31.39 17.50 -5.09
C ASN A 460 -31.03 16.53 -3.96
N GLU A 461 -31.91 15.59 -3.61
CA GLU A 461 -31.60 14.58 -2.58
C GLU A 461 -30.49 13.62 -3.03
N PHE A 462 -30.51 13.19 -4.30
CA PHE A 462 -29.50 12.31 -4.89
C PHE A 462 -28.12 12.98 -4.94
N THR A 463 -28.07 14.24 -5.38
CA THR A 463 -26.82 14.98 -5.63
C THR A 463 -26.28 15.74 -4.42
N LYS A 464 -27.05 15.84 -3.32
CA LYS A 464 -26.62 16.54 -2.10
C LYS A 464 -25.30 15.97 -1.59
N GLU A 465 -24.28 16.82 -1.53
CA GLU A 465 -23.02 16.45 -0.91
C GLU A 465 -23.16 16.48 0.61
N ASP A 466 -23.34 15.30 1.21
CA ASP A 466 -23.29 15.11 2.65
C ASP A 466 -22.32 13.97 2.98
N ARG A 467 -21.22 14.33 3.64
CA ARG A 467 -20.16 13.38 4.02
C ARG A 467 -20.48 12.63 5.32
N SER A 468 -21.65 12.83 5.93
CA SER A 468 -22.09 12.07 7.10
C SER A 468 -22.30 10.57 6.81
N GLY A 469 -22.30 10.18 5.53
CA GLY A 469 -22.50 8.79 5.10
C GLY A 469 -23.96 8.35 5.10
N LYS A 470 -24.92 9.26 5.33
CA LYS A 470 -26.34 8.94 5.52
C LYS A 470 -27.22 9.14 4.29
N ASN A 471 -26.74 9.83 3.27
CA ASN A 471 -27.47 10.04 2.02
C ASN A 471 -26.82 9.26 0.86
N ILE A 472 -27.39 9.32 -0.34
CA ILE A 472 -26.92 8.50 -1.48
C ILE A 472 -25.45 8.79 -1.82
N TYR A 473 -25.07 10.06 -1.92
CA TYR A 473 -23.67 10.48 -2.09
C TYR A 473 -22.77 9.89 -1.00
N GLY A 474 -23.14 10.08 0.27
CA GLY A 474 -22.37 9.62 1.41
C GLY A 474 -22.22 8.11 1.45
N ILE A 475 -23.27 7.36 1.13
CA ILE A 475 -23.28 5.89 1.08
C ILE A 475 -22.30 5.39 0.00
N ILE A 476 -22.36 5.93 -1.22
CA ILE A 476 -21.46 5.51 -2.32
C ILE A 476 -19.99 5.78 -1.95
N ASN A 477 -19.69 6.97 -1.43
CA ASN A 477 -18.33 7.32 -1.02
C ASN A 477 -17.85 6.49 0.16
N LYS A 478 -18.69 6.28 1.18
CA LYS A 478 -18.38 5.44 2.36
C LYS A 478 -17.88 4.06 1.94
N TYR A 479 -18.61 3.36 1.08
CA TYR A 479 -18.21 2.00 0.67
C TYR A 479 -17.05 1.98 -0.31
N ARG A 480 -16.89 2.99 -1.16
CA ARG A 480 -15.69 3.15 -2.00
C ARG A 480 -14.43 3.35 -1.15
N ASP A 481 -14.53 4.18 -0.12
CA ASP A 481 -13.38 4.64 0.66
C ASP A 481 -13.00 3.65 1.77
N THR A 482 -13.97 2.96 2.37
CA THR A 482 -13.70 2.03 3.49
C THR A 482 -13.33 0.61 3.03
N ILE A 483 -13.55 0.24 1.76
CA ILE A 483 -13.26 -1.12 1.27
C ILE A 483 -11.78 -1.49 1.36
N TRP A 484 -10.89 -0.50 1.23
CA TRP A 484 -9.44 -0.67 1.25
C TRP A 484 -8.83 -0.66 2.65
N ASN A 485 -9.62 -0.31 3.67
CA ASN A 485 -9.16 -0.11 5.04
C ASN A 485 -8.02 0.93 5.17
N ASP A 486 -7.97 1.93 4.29
CA ASP A 486 -6.96 3.00 4.31
C ASP A 486 -6.99 3.86 5.59
N PHE A 487 -8.10 3.80 6.33
CA PHE A 487 -8.31 4.54 7.57
C PHE A 487 -8.07 3.69 8.84
N GLY A 488 -7.78 2.40 8.70
CA GLY A 488 -7.57 1.47 9.81
C GLY A 488 -6.12 1.42 10.28
N CYS A 489 -5.50 2.56 10.62
CA CYS A 489 -4.19 2.52 11.27
C CYS A 489 -4.34 2.36 12.78
N ASN A 490 -3.40 1.65 13.40
CA ASN A 490 -3.42 1.40 14.84
C ASN A 490 -3.08 2.69 15.59
N PRO A 491 -3.66 2.93 16.78
CA PRO A 491 -3.20 4.00 17.64
C PRO A 491 -1.70 3.87 17.89
N SER A 492 -0.99 5.00 17.88
CA SER A 492 0.44 5.05 18.18
C SER A 492 0.70 5.94 19.39
N VAL A 493 1.76 5.68 20.13
CA VAL A 493 2.18 6.52 21.26
C VAL A 493 3.31 7.44 20.84
N ILE A 494 3.13 8.75 21.01
CA ILE A 494 4.17 9.74 20.81
C ILE A 494 4.77 10.09 22.18
N ILE A 495 6.07 9.89 22.32
CA ILE A 495 6.86 10.24 23.49
C ILE A 495 7.52 11.60 23.23
N TRP A 496 6.99 12.64 23.83
CA TRP A 496 7.62 13.97 23.84
C TRP A 496 8.64 14.06 24.95
N HIS A 497 9.83 14.54 24.63
CA HIS A 497 10.94 14.52 25.57
C HIS A 497 11.84 15.75 25.43
N SER A 498 12.58 16.05 26.50
CA SER A 498 13.68 17.01 26.52
C SER A 498 14.97 16.37 26.00
N GLU A 499 16.02 17.16 25.73
CA GLU A 499 17.33 16.63 25.33
C GLU A 499 18.00 15.81 26.44
N ASN A 500 17.64 16.06 27.71
CA ASN A 500 18.26 15.43 28.87
C ASN A 500 17.51 14.18 29.36
N ASP A 501 16.37 13.86 28.77
CA ASP A 501 15.56 12.71 29.20
C ASP A 501 16.19 11.39 28.77
N ASP A 502 16.25 10.43 29.71
CA ASP A 502 16.46 9.03 29.36
C ASP A 502 15.11 8.36 29.10
N ILE A 503 14.74 8.29 27.82
CA ILE A 503 13.50 7.63 27.37
C ILE A 503 13.69 6.16 26.99
N GLN A 504 14.91 5.60 27.12
CA GLN A 504 15.18 4.24 26.62
C GLN A 504 14.36 3.19 27.35
N THR A 505 14.20 3.32 28.67
CA THR A 505 13.36 2.40 29.44
C THR A 505 11.90 2.43 28.96
N ALA A 506 11.37 3.61 28.64
CA ALA A 506 10.01 3.75 28.15
C ALA A 506 9.85 3.18 26.73
N VAL A 507 10.81 3.44 25.84
CA VAL A 507 10.87 2.88 24.48
C VAL A 507 10.94 1.36 24.51
N SER A 508 11.84 0.78 25.32
CA SER A 508 11.93 -0.68 25.49
C SER A 508 10.63 -1.27 26.02
N TRP A 509 9.98 -0.62 26.98
CA TRP A 509 8.69 -1.07 27.50
C TRP A 509 7.60 -1.07 26.42
N MET A 510 7.50 -0.01 25.60
CA MET A 510 6.55 0.05 24.48
C MET A 510 6.80 -1.06 23.47
N HIS A 511 8.07 -1.31 23.14
CA HIS A 511 8.50 -2.37 22.24
C HIS A 511 8.08 -3.75 22.74
N GLU A 512 8.41 -4.09 23.99
CA GLU A 512 8.07 -5.37 24.62
C GLU A 512 6.57 -5.61 24.71
N ASN A 513 5.79 -4.54 24.80
CA ASN A 513 4.33 -4.58 24.90
C ASN A 513 3.59 -4.44 23.56
N HIS A 514 4.31 -4.45 22.43
CA HIS A 514 3.72 -4.39 21.10
C HIS A 514 2.92 -3.09 20.86
N ILE A 515 3.46 -1.97 21.37
CA ILE A 515 2.90 -0.63 21.20
C ILE A 515 3.72 0.12 20.15
N ILE A 516 3.07 0.45 19.04
CA ILE A 516 3.61 1.33 17.99
C ILE A 516 3.87 2.70 18.60
N HIS A 517 5.09 3.20 18.46
CA HIS A 517 5.48 4.43 19.12
C HIS A 517 6.45 5.28 18.28
N GLY A 518 6.62 6.53 18.68
CA GLY A 518 7.58 7.44 18.08
C GLY A 518 8.02 8.48 19.11
N THR A 519 9.13 9.14 18.84
CA THR A 519 9.70 10.15 19.75
C THR A 519 9.69 11.52 19.09
N ARG A 520 9.47 12.55 19.90
CA ARG A 520 9.50 13.96 19.48
C ARG A 520 10.28 14.76 20.50
N LEU A 521 11.34 15.41 20.03
CA LEU A 521 12.07 16.37 20.85
C LEU A 521 11.26 17.66 20.96
N LEU A 522 11.10 18.18 22.18
CA LEU A 522 10.51 19.49 22.41
C LEU A 522 11.42 20.60 21.86
N LYS A 523 10.86 21.46 21.01
CA LYS A 523 11.57 22.60 20.42
C LYS A 523 10.86 23.91 20.75
N PRO A 524 11.59 25.03 20.89
CA PRO A 524 11.00 26.35 21.13
C PRO A 524 10.42 26.93 19.82
N ASP A 525 9.47 26.24 19.20
CA ASP A 525 8.85 26.63 17.93
C ASP A 525 7.31 26.58 17.94
N ASP A 526 6.69 27.25 16.98
CA ASP A 526 5.24 27.34 16.86
C ASP A 526 4.56 25.98 16.64
N SER A 527 5.27 25.02 16.03
CA SER A 527 4.72 23.69 15.76
C SER A 527 4.54 22.94 17.06
N THR A 528 5.58 22.92 17.90
CA THR A 528 5.59 22.24 19.19
C THR A 528 4.50 22.78 20.11
N ILE A 529 4.37 24.11 20.22
CA ILE A 529 3.35 24.73 21.09
C ILE A 529 1.93 24.40 20.59
N ARG A 530 1.70 24.44 19.28
CA ARG A 530 0.41 24.08 18.68
C ARG A 530 0.04 22.62 18.96
N ASP A 531 1.02 21.73 18.83
CA ASP A 531 0.85 20.31 19.08
C ASP A 531 0.51 20.05 20.56
N LEU A 532 1.25 20.62 21.51
CA LEU A 532 0.98 20.48 22.95
C LEU A 532 -0.41 21.00 23.34
N LYS A 533 -0.81 22.17 22.83
CA LYS A 533 -2.17 22.71 23.03
C LYS A 533 -3.25 21.77 22.50
N SER A 534 -3.06 21.26 21.28
CA SER A 534 -4.00 20.32 20.66
C SER A 534 -4.15 19.05 21.49
N MET A 535 -3.04 18.50 22.02
CA MET A 535 -3.08 17.32 22.89
C MET A 535 -3.85 17.59 24.18
N CYS A 536 -3.57 18.71 24.84
CA CYS A 536 -4.25 19.13 26.07
C CYS A 536 -5.75 19.35 25.83
N GLU A 537 -6.12 20.06 24.77
CA GLU A 537 -7.53 20.29 24.40
C GLU A 537 -8.27 18.98 24.12
N ASN A 538 -7.66 18.07 23.35
CA ASN A 538 -8.28 16.79 23.02
C ASN A 538 -8.44 15.90 24.28
N THR A 539 -7.43 15.85 25.15
CA THR A 539 -7.44 14.96 26.32
C THR A 539 -8.12 15.56 27.55
N GLY A 540 -8.32 16.88 27.58
CA GLY A 540 -8.86 17.61 28.73
C GLY A 540 -7.84 17.89 29.83
N VAL A 541 -6.55 17.60 29.60
CA VAL A 541 -5.46 17.97 30.51
C VAL A 541 -5.21 19.47 30.42
N SER A 542 -4.97 20.14 31.56
CA SER A 542 -4.66 21.58 31.53
C SER A 542 -3.29 21.80 30.92
N ILE A 543 -3.17 22.80 30.06
CA ILE A 543 -1.85 23.20 29.50
C ILE A 543 -0.88 23.61 30.63
N ASP A 544 -1.41 24.17 31.72
CA ASP A 544 -0.64 24.58 32.90
C ASP A 544 -0.01 23.36 33.62
N ASP A 545 -0.60 22.17 33.50
CA ASP A 545 -0.07 20.96 34.15
C ASP A 545 1.29 20.55 33.55
N LEU A 546 1.50 20.84 32.25
CA LEU A 546 2.75 20.57 31.55
C LEU A 546 3.93 21.35 32.15
N TRP A 547 3.71 22.59 32.60
CA TRP A 547 4.72 23.42 33.26
C TRP A 547 4.63 23.38 34.79
N GLY A 548 3.50 22.93 35.35
CA GLY A 548 3.20 23.03 36.79
C GLY A 548 2.92 24.46 37.27
N CYS A 549 2.74 25.39 36.34
CA CYS A 549 2.43 26.80 36.59
C CYS A 549 1.59 27.35 35.44
N HIS A 550 1.11 28.59 35.59
CA HIS A 550 0.27 29.22 34.57
C HIS A 550 1.05 29.53 33.29
N ALA A 551 0.65 28.93 32.17
CA ALA A 551 1.23 29.20 30.86
C ALA A 551 0.58 30.45 30.24
N GLU A 552 1.31 31.57 30.20
CA GLU A 552 0.74 32.87 29.82
C GLU A 552 0.33 32.98 28.33
N ASN A 553 1.31 32.90 27.44
CA ASN A 553 1.15 33.06 26.00
C ASN A 553 2.19 32.22 25.23
N ASP A 554 2.04 32.13 23.92
CA ASP A 554 2.86 31.27 23.06
C ASP A 554 4.35 31.63 23.11
N GLU A 555 4.69 32.92 23.24
CA GLU A 555 6.08 33.36 23.40
C GLU A 555 6.66 32.94 24.75
N TRP A 556 5.88 33.06 25.82
CA TRP A 556 6.25 32.57 27.13
C TRP A 556 6.49 31.05 27.09
N MET A 557 5.59 30.28 26.48
CA MET A 557 5.73 28.82 26.37
C MET A 557 6.98 28.41 25.57
N LYS A 558 7.31 29.13 24.49
CA LYS A 558 8.56 28.88 23.73
C LYS A 558 9.80 29.17 24.57
N GLN A 559 9.79 30.28 25.32
CA GLN A 559 10.92 30.67 26.17
C GLN A 559 11.16 29.67 27.31
N HIS A 560 10.10 29.04 27.80
CA HIS A 560 10.12 28.09 28.92
C HIS A 560 9.95 26.64 28.46
N ILE A 561 10.19 26.30 27.18
CA ILE A 561 9.97 24.94 26.67
C ILE A 561 10.82 23.89 27.42
N GLN A 562 11.98 24.29 27.90
CA GLN A 562 12.91 23.43 28.65
C GLN A 562 12.39 23.10 30.06
N ASP A 563 11.40 23.86 30.56
CA ASP A 563 10.80 23.68 31.88
C ASP A 563 9.56 22.78 31.84
N VAL A 564 9.16 22.30 30.65
CA VAL A 564 8.08 21.32 30.50
C VAL A 564 8.44 20.05 31.26
N LYS A 565 7.48 19.53 32.03
CA LYS A 565 7.61 18.23 32.69
C LYS A 565 7.59 17.12 31.65
N THR A 566 8.70 16.43 31.50
CA THR A 566 8.90 15.35 30.52
C THR A 566 9.32 14.05 31.20
N PRO A 567 9.24 12.90 30.51
CA PRO A 567 8.61 12.68 29.20
C PRO A 567 7.08 12.80 29.25
N ILE A 568 6.45 13.19 28.14
CA ILE A 568 4.99 13.20 27.96
C ILE A 568 4.61 12.10 26.99
N PHE A 569 3.72 11.21 27.40
CA PHE A 569 3.19 10.13 26.57
C PHE A 569 1.83 10.50 26.05
N VAL A 570 1.63 10.44 24.73
CA VAL A 570 0.34 10.78 24.11
C VAL A 570 -0.07 9.67 23.16
N ARG A 571 -1.29 9.15 23.30
CA ARG A 571 -1.86 8.22 22.31
C ARG A 571 -2.52 9.01 21.19
N ALA A 572 -2.04 8.81 19.97
CA ALA A 572 -2.55 9.40 18.75
C ALA A 572 -3.33 8.36 17.94
N ASN A 573 -4.58 8.69 17.57
CA ASN A 573 -5.47 7.83 16.80
C ASN A 573 -5.59 8.31 15.36
N ASN A 574 -5.81 7.39 14.42
CA ASN A 574 -6.18 7.76 13.07
C ASN A 574 -7.69 8.08 13.01
N VAL A 575 -8.04 9.36 12.97
CA VAL A 575 -9.44 9.82 12.91
C VAL A 575 -9.76 10.28 11.50
N SER A 576 -10.79 9.66 10.92
CA SER A 576 -11.32 10.00 9.60
C SER A 576 -12.78 10.46 9.71
N ILE A 577 -13.33 10.93 8.58
CA ILE A 577 -14.76 11.25 8.47
C ILE A 577 -15.69 10.03 8.70
N TYR A 578 -15.14 8.82 8.66
CA TYR A 578 -15.88 7.57 8.89
C TYR A 578 -15.68 7.01 10.30
N SER A 579 -14.82 7.63 11.12
CA SER A 579 -14.63 7.22 12.51
C SER A 579 -15.90 7.49 13.34
N PRO A 580 -16.15 6.72 14.41
CA PRO A 580 -17.30 6.95 15.30
C PRO A 580 -17.37 8.40 15.80
N VAL A 581 -18.59 8.93 15.96
CA VAL A 581 -18.79 10.29 16.48
C VAL A 581 -18.13 10.42 17.86
N GLY A 582 -17.33 11.46 18.05
CA GLY A 582 -16.58 11.70 19.28
C GLY A 582 -15.18 11.06 19.31
N SER A 583 -14.76 10.36 18.24
CA SER A 583 -13.37 9.92 18.09
C SER A 583 -12.44 11.13 18.15
N LYS A 584 -11.42 11.04 19.01
CA LYS A 584 -10.44 12.12 19.23
C LYS A 584 -9.10 11.76 18.62
N LEU A 585 -8.42 12.77 18.07
CA LEU A 585 -7.07 12.61 17.55
C LEU A 585 -6.13 12.17 18.68
N TYR A 586 -6.28 12.76 19.87
CA TYR A 586 -5.59 12.35 21.08
C TYR A 586 -6.60 11.99 22.15
N ASP A 587 -6.52 10.79 22.71
CA ASP A 587 -7.47 10.32 23.72
C ASP A 587 -6.81 9.94 25.04
N TYR A 588 -5.49 10.04 25.13
CA TYR A 588 -4.72 9.80 26.33
C TYR A 588 -3.47 10.68 26.36
N LEU A 589 -3.18 11.26 27.53
CA LEU A 589 -1.96 12.01 27.82
C LEU A 589 -1.50 11.68 29.25
N GLN A 590 -0.21 11.39 29.41
CA GLN A 590 0.44 11.22 30.71
C GLN A 590 1.72 12.04 30.77
N ILE A 591 1.91 12.74 31.89
CA ILE A 591 3.12 13.51 32.20
C ILE A 591 3.99 12.65 33.13
N GLY A 592 5.24 12.45 32.76
CA GLY A 592 6.20 11.62 33.49
C GLY A 592 6.07 10.12 33.18
N PHE A 593 7.14 9.38 33.46
CA PHE A 593 7.19 7.93 33.25
C PHE A 593 6.70 7.17 34.49
N ASP A 594 5.43 6.80 34.48
CA ASP A 594 4.78 5.92 35.44
C ASP A 594 4.28 4.67 34.69
N ILE A 595 4.93 3.53 34.95
CA ILE A 595 4.67 2.27 34.25
C ILE A 595 3.30 1.67 34.60
N ASP A 596 2.82 1.86 35.84
CA ASP A 596 1.55 1.29 36.28
C ASP A 596 0.38 2.01 35.59
N LEU A 597 0.49 3.34 35.47
CA LEU A 597 -0.48 4.14 34.72
C LEU A 597 -0.43 3.84 33.21
N LEU A 598 0.75 3.65 32.63
CA LEU A 598 0.89 3.27 31.22
C LEU A 598 0.27 1.89 30.97
N SER A 599 0.58 0.90 31.80
CA SER A 599 -0.02 -0.44 31.73
C SER A 599 -1.54 -0.39 31.82
N MET A 600 -2.10 0.42 32.73
CA MET A 600 -3.55 0.50 32.93
C MET A 600 -4.29 1.12 31.74
N ASN A 601 -3.65 2.04 31.00
CA ASN A 601 -4.33 2.83 29.96
C ASN A 601 -3.99 2.40 28.52
N LEU A 602 -2.88 1.68 28.31
CA LEU A 602 -2.37 1.32 26.98
C LEU A 602 -2.42 -0.18 26.65
N LEU A 603 -2.51 -1.08 27.64
CA LEU A 603 -2.56 -2.53 27.42
C LEU A 603 -3.99 -3.07 27.38
#